data_AF-A0A9W8UYJ5-F1
#
_entry.id   AF-A0A9W8UYJ5-F1
#
_cell.length_a   1.000
_cell.length_b   1.000
_cell.length_c   1.000
_cell.angle_alpha   90.00
_cell.angle_beta   90.00
_cell.angle_gamma   90.00
#
_symmetry.space_group_name_H-M   'P 1'
#
loop_
_entity.id
_entity.type
_entity.pdbx_description
1 polymer ?
#
loop_
_entity_poly.entity_id
_entity_poly.type
_entity_poly.pdbx_seq_one_letter_code
_entity_poly.pdbx_strand_id
1 'polypeptide(L)'
;MANSLVNKLVASAASIQNEFSLAAANLNLDFTLIRLEAPKEFRGIDNSLSDVRRENAERGTLHRTARKLGALFDGVPPPTEHLLPAYGKRVSEICEREHIDPKERARHGIFSQFVGTDTASLWAAATSGTNAIAIHLLASMIAGVFDSAESTALWLQLIERRKAEIESTIDKETDTVKAIATALATQQEFTRDELAAWDNSARSWINTAHAAMAEQRNVALLYSDEAGMPVNSSTDPYDSVITAWKDAMSSMDSLIQGIPQRVSAGQS
;
A
#
# COMPACT_ATOMS: atom_id res chain seq x y z
N MET A 1 17.53 -4.53 20.15
CA MET A 1 18.33 -5.65 19.60
C MET A 1 18.56 -5.53 18.09
N ALA A 2 17.62 -4.96 17.31
CA ALA A 2 17.77 -4.70 15.86
C ALA A 2 19.04 -3.91 15.45
N ASN A 3 19.46 -2.88 16.21
CA ASN A 3 20.72 -2.17 15.93
C ASN A 3 21.95 -3.08 15.99
N SER A 4 21.96 -4.08 16.88
CA SER A 4 23.05 -5.07 16.94
C SER A 4 23.03 -6.00 15.72
N LEU A 5 21.84 -6.33 15.20
CA LEU A 5 21.68 -7.19 14.03
C LEU A 5 22.08 -6.46 12.74
N VAL A 6 21.66 -5.22 12.55
CA VAL A 6 22.12 -4.39 11.43
C VAL A 6 23.62 -4.15 11.52
N ASN A 7 24.15 -3.83 12.69
CA ASN A 7 25.60 -3.69 12.86
C ASN A 7 26.35 -4.99 12.59
N LYS A 8 25.79 -6.16 12.93
CA LYS A 8 26.37 -7.47 12.62
C LYS A 8 26.30 -7.80 11.14
N LEU A 9 25.17 -7.55 10.48
CA LEU A 9 24.97 -7.78 9.04
C LEU A 9 25.84 -6.83 8.19
N VAL A 10 25.91 -5.56 8.58
CA VAL A 10 26.81 -4.55 8.00
C VAL A 10 28.27 -4.93 8.24
N ALA A 11 28.64 -5.39 9.45
CA ALA A 11 30.00 -5.85 9.73
C ALA A 11 30.36 -7.14 8.95
N SER A 12 29.42 -8.07 8.76
CA SER A 12 29.63 -9.27 7.95
C SER A 12 29.65 -9.00 6.45
N ALA A 13 28.94 -7.97 5.99
CA ALA A 13 29.00 -7.55 4.60
C ALA A 13 30.28 -6.74 4.31
N ALA A 14 30.81 -6.00 5.30
CA ALA A 14 32.08 -5.30 5.21
C ALA A 14 33.32 -6.23 5.27
N SER A 15 33.20 -7.42 5.87
CA SER A 15 34.29 -8.41 5.90
C SER A 15 34.47 -9.16 4.57
N ILE A 16 33.45 -9.12 3.69
CA ILE A 16 33.54 -9.53 2.29
C ILE A 16 33.93 -8.26 1.52
N GLN A 17 35.21 -8.11 1.18
CA GLN A 17 35.75 -6.91 0.52
C GLN A 17 34.99 -6.56 -0.76
N ASN A 18 33.95 -5.75 -0.63
CA ASN A 18 33.19 -5.19 -1.74
C ASN A 18 32.94 -3.73 -1.38
N GLU A 19 33.49 -2.82 -2.17
CA GLU A 19 33.43 -1.37 -1.95
C GLU A 19 31.99 -0.83 -1.84
N PHE A 20 31.01 -1.61 -2.32
CA PHE A 20 29.57 -1.38 -2.15
C PHE A 20 29.07 -1.42 -0.69
N SER A 21 29.69 -2.25 0.15
CA SER A 21 29.24 -2.46 1.54
C SER A 21 29.67 -1.32 2.48
N LEU A 22 30.85 -0.75 2.24
CA LEU A 22 31.34 0.45 2.93
C LEU A 22 30.56 1.72 2.53
N ALA A 23 30.10 1.79 1.28
CA ALA A 23 29.22 2.88 0.83
C ALA A 23 27.84 2.83 1.51
N ALA A 24 27.24 1.63 1.65
CA ALA A 24 25.97 1.44 2.35
C ALA A 24 26.05 1.70 3.87
N ALA A 25 27.22 1.53 4.49
CA ALA A 25 27.43 1.80 5.92
C ALA A 25 27.52 3.29 6.27
N ASN A 26 27.98 4.14 5.35
CA ASN A 26 28.09 5.60 5.54
C ASN A 26 26.98 6.40 4.86
N LEU A 27 26.22 5.76 3.97
CA LEU A 27 25.02 6.34 3.42
C LEU A 27 23.84 5.92 4.29
N ASN A 28 23.41 6.85 5.13
CA ASN A 28 22.04 6.96 5.60
C ASN A 28 21.13 7.23 4.38
N LEU A 29 21.11 6.32 3.40
CA LEU A 29 20.27 6.35 2.21
C LEU A 29 18.85 6.17 2.72
N ASP A 30 18.19 7.30 2.95
CA ASP A 30 16.78 7.34 3.23
C ASP A 30 16.04 6.89 1.95
N PHE A 31 15.86 5.57 1.81
CA PHE A 31 15.21 4.93 0.66
C PHE A 31 13.78 5.43 0.45
N THR A 32 13.22 6.11 1.46
CA THR A 32 11.92 6.75 1.43
C THR A 32 11.88 7.99 0.54
N LEU A 33 13.03 8.48 0.07
CA LEU A 33 13.14 9.58 -0.89
C LEU A 33 13.23 9.11 -2.35
N ILE A 34 13.32 7.79 -2.58
CA ILE A 34 13.46 7.23 -3.94
C ILE A 34 12.08 7.12 -4.59
N ARG A 35 11.85 7.95 -5.59
CA ARG A 35 10.69 7.89 -6.48
C ARG A 35 10.97 7.01 -7.70
N LEU A 36 10.06 6.10 -7.99
CA LEU A 36 10.06 5.26 -9.17
C LEU A 36 9.11 5.82 -10.24
N GLU A 37 9.31 5.39 -11.49
CA GLU A 37 8.34 5.63 -12.56
C GLU A 37 7.06 4.83 -12.26
N ALA A 38 5.91 5.51 -12.29
CA ALA A 38 4.63 4.86 -12.09
C ALA A 38 4.30 3.92 -13.25
N PRO A 39 3.68 2.74 -13.01
CA PRO A 39 3.23 1.89 -14.09
C PRO A 39 2.26 2.63 -15.02
N LYS A 40 2.33 2.35 -16.32
CA LYS A 40 1.57 3.08 -17.36
C LYS A 40 0.07 3.05 -17.14
N GLU A 41 -0.44 2.02 -16.48
CA GLU A 41 -1.85 1.84 -16.15
C GLU A 41 -2.38 2.93 -15.20
N PHE A 42 -1.50 3.56 -14.40
CA PHE A 42 -1.86 4.59 -13.42
C PHE A 42 -1.75 6.03 -13.97
N ARG A 43 -1.46 6.21 -15.27
CA ARG A 43 -1.27 7.54 -15.88
C ARG A 43 -2.44 8.49 -15.73
N GLY A 44 -3.69 8.00 -15.64
CA GLY A 44 -4.86 8.85 -15.44
C GLY A 44 -4.88 9.57 -14.09
N ILE A 45 -4.13 9.08 -13.10
CA ILE A 45 -3.96 9.76 -11.81
C ILE A 45 -3.15 11.03 -11.96
N ASP A 46 -2.11 10.99 -12.78
CA ASP A 46 -1.19 12.11 -12.96
C ASP A 46 -1.97 13.40 -13.29
N ASN A 47 -2.92 13.31 -14.22
CA ASN A 47 -3.71 14.47 -14.65
C ASN A 47 -4.81 14.89 -13.65
N SER A 48 -5.17 14.07 -12.67
CA SER A 48 -6.23 14.38 -11.71
C SER A 48 -5.74 15.13 -10.47
N LEU A 49 -4.46 14.95 -10.11
CA LEU A 49 -3.89 15.54 -8.90
C LEU A 49 -3.82 17.09 -8.96
N SER A 50 -4.06 17.71 -7.81
CA SER A 50 -3.67 19.10 -7.57
C SER A 50 -2.18 19.18 -7.26
N ASP A 51 -1.58 20.37 -7.37
CA ASP A 51 -0.15 20.57 -7.10
C ASP A 51 0.24 20.16 -5.67
N VAL A 52 -0.62 20.44 -4.69
CA VAL A 52 -0.39 20.05 -3.27
C VAL A 52 -0.44 18.53 -3.09
N ARG A 53 -1.44 17.86 -3.70
CA ARG A 53 -1.56 16.40 -3.62
C ARG A 53 -0.39 15.72 -4.32
N ARG A 54 0.04 16.26 -5.46
CA ARG A 54 1.21 15.80 -6.19
C ARG A 54 2.47 15.93 -5.36
N GLU A 55 2.74 17.11 -4.80
CA GLU A 55 3.95 17.33 -3.99
C GLU A 55 3.99 16.37 -2.79
N ASN A 56 2.85 16.17 -2.12
CA ASN A 56 2.76 15.21 -1.01
C ASN A 56 3.01 13.76 -1.47
N ALA A 57 2.45 13.37 -2.61
CA ALA A 57 2.55 12.02 -3.15
C ALA A 57 3.93 11.69 -3.76
N GLU A 58 4.65 12.68 -4.27
CA GLU A 58 5.93 12.50 -4.96
C GLU A 58 7.15 12.78 -4.08
N ARG A 59 6.99 13.62 -3.05
CA ARG A 59 8.11 14.09 -2.19
C ARG A 59 7.77 14.21 -0.71
N GLY A 60 6.48 14.32 -0.38
CA GLY A 60 6.02 14.57 0.98
C GLY A 60 5.78 13.31 1.81
N THR A 61 4.94 13.47 2.84
CA THR A 61 4.67 12.46 3.85
C THR A 61 4.04 11.20 3.26
N LEU A 62 3.08 11.33 2.33
CA LEU A 62 2.44 10.17 1.70
C LEU A 62 3.43 9.35 0.88
N HIS A 63 4.35 10.00 0.17
CA HIS A 63 5.43 9.31 -0.55
C HIS A 63 6.26 8.45 0.41
N ARG A 64 6.76 9.06 1.49
CA ARG A 64 7.59 8.37 2.47
C ARG A 64 6.82 7.23 3.14
N THR A 65 5.57 7.45 3.53
CA THR A 65 4.72 6.40 4.12
C THR A 65 4.53 5.23 3.16
N ALA A 66 4.27 5.49 1.87
CA ALA A 66 4.16 4.44 0.85
C ALA A 66 5.44 3.63 0.69
N ARG A 67 6.61 4.29 0.65
CA ARG A 67 7.92 3.63 0.60
C ARG A 67 8.19 2.79 1.83
N LYS A 68 7.95 3.34 3.04
CA LYS A 68 8.16 2.64 4.31
C LYS A 68 7.27 1.40 4.41
N LEU A 69 5.97 1.53 4.15
CA LEU A 69 5.04 0.40 4.20
C LEU A 69 5.33 -0.64 3.12
N GLY A 70 5.60 -0.20 1.88
CA GLY A 70 5.93 -1.10 0.77
C GLY A 70 7.21 -1.92 1.02
N ALA A 71 8.20 -1.34 1.70
CA ALA A 71 9.41 -2.05 2.11
C ALA A 71 9.14 -2.99 3.31
N LEU A 72 8.39 -2.56 4.32
CA LEU A 72 8.11 -3.34 5.53
C LEU A 72 7.28 -4.61 5.23
N PHE A 73 6.35 -4.50 4.28
CA PHE A 73 5.47 -5.60 3.88
C PHE A 73 5.93 -6.29 2.59
N ASP A 74 7.19 -6.09 2.16
CA ASP A 74 7.73 -6.84 1.03
C ASP A 74 7.63 -8.35 1.25
N GLY A 75 7.25 -9.06 0.19
CA GLY A 75 6.99 -10.51 0.19
C GLY A 75 5.71 -10.97 0.90
N VAL A 76 4.90 -10.07 1.48
CA VAL A 76 3.61 -10.43 2.10
C VAL A 76 2.46 -10.55 1.08
N PRO A 77 2.25 -9.59 0.15
CA PRO A 77 1.18 -9.71 -0.84
C PRO A 77 1.35 -10.96 -1.71
N PRO A 78 0.25 -11.59 -2.15
CA PRO A 78 0.32 -12.68 -3.10
C PRO A 78 0.74 -12.18 -4.49
N PRO A 79 1.24 -13.07 -5.37
CA PRO A 79 1.45 -12.73 -6.78
C PRO A 79 0.17 -12.20 -7.41
N THR A 80 0.24 -11.00 -8.00
CA THR A 80 -0.93 -10.26 -8.52
C THR A 80 -0.62 -9.60 -9.86
N GLU A 81 -0.16 -10.43 -10.79
CA GLU A 81 0.31 -10.00 -12.11
C GLU A 81 -0.80 -9.33 -12.96
N HIS A 82 -2.08 -9.67 -12.73
CA HIS A 82 -3.20 -9.17 -13.50
C HIS A 82 -4.02 -8.13 -12.73
N LEU A 83 -4.11 -8.29 -11.41
CA LEU A 83 -4.87 -7.41 -10.54
C LEU A 83 -4.31 -5.99 -10.54
N LEU A 84 -3.01 -5.81 -10.33
CA LEU A 84 -2.45 -4.46 -10.19
C LEU A 84 -2.55 -3.63 -11.49
N PRO A 85 -2.30 -4.19 -12.69
CA PRO A 85 -2.59 -3.49 -13.94
C PRO A 85 -4.08 -3.17 -14.14
N ALA A 86 -4.98 -4.11 -13.84
CA ALA A 86 -6.41 -3.88 -13.95
C ALA A 86 -6.91 -2.79 -12.98
N TYR A 87 -6.38 -2.80 -11.75
CA TYR A 87 -6.63 -1.77 -10.75
C TYR A 87 -6.16 -0.40 -11.25
N GLY A 88 -4.94 -0.29 -11.76
CA GLY A 88 -4.43 0.96 -12.33
C GLY A 88 -5.30 1.50 -13.45
N LYS A 89 -5.71 0.64 -14.40
CA LYS A 89 -6.61 1.03 -15.49
C LYS A 89 -7.94 1.57 -14.96
N ARG A 90 -8.58 0.85 -14.03
CA ARG A 90 -9.85 1.29 -13.43
C ARG A 90 -9.71 2.60 -12.68
N VAL A 91 -8.61 2.78 -11.95
CA VAL A 91 -8.33 4.04 -11.26
C VAL A 91 -8.20 5.18 -12.26
N SER A 92 -7.44 4.98 -13.33
CA SER A 92 -7.27 5.97 -14.39
C SER A 92 -8.60 6.33 -15.05
N GLU A 93 -9.44 5.34 -15.38
CA GLU A 93 -10.79 5.56 -15.91
C GLU A 93 -11.66 6.42 -14.97
N ILE A 94 -11.63 6.13 -13.65
CA ILE A 94 -12.38 6.91 -12.66
C ILE A 94 -11.82 8.34 -12.58
N CYS A 95 -10.51 8.51 -12.57
CA CYS A 95 -9.87 9.83 -12.54
C CYS A 95 -10.22 10.69 -13.75
N GLU A 96 -10.34 10.08 -14.93
CA GLU A 96 -10.76 10.77 -16.16
C GLU A 96 -12.23 11.17 -16.11
N ARG A 97 -13.10 10.32 -15.55
CA ARG A 97 -14.54 10.61 -15.39
C ARG A 97 -14.82 11.70 -14.37
N GLU A 98 -14.13 11.65 -13.24
CA GLU A 98 -14.26 12.59 -12.12
C GLU A 98 -13.32 13.80 -12.26
N HIS A 99 -12.76 14.02 -13.46
CA HIS A 99 -11.82 15.11 -13.70
C HIS A 99 -12.52 16.46 -13.56
N ILE A 100 -11.96 17.33 -12.72
CA ILE A 100 -12.42 18.71 -12.55
C ILE A 100 -11.54 19.62 -13.40
N ASP A 101 -12.16 20.32 -14.35
CA ASP A 101 -11.49 21.27 -15.24
C ASP A 101 -10.76 22.36 -14.43
N PRO A 102 -9.57 22.82 -14.86
CA PRO A 102 -8.81 23.85 -14.14
C PRO A 102 -9.60 25.14 -13.87
N LYS A 103 -10.48 25.58 -14.78
CA LYS A 103 -11.32 26.77 -14.58
C LYS A 103 -12.38 26.52 -13.53
N GLU A 104 -12.97 25.33 -13.51
CA GLU A 104 -13.91 24.94 -12.47
C GLU A 104 -13.22 24.85 -11.11
N ARG A 105 -12.06 24.19 -11.03
CA ARG A 105 -11.23 24.11 -9.83
C ARG A 105 -10.89 25.49 -9.27
N ALA A 106 -10.55 26.45 -10.13
CA ALA A 106 -10.25 27.83 -9.73
C ALA A 106 -11.45 28.55 -9.07
N ARG A 107 -12.70 28.18 -9.38
CA ARG A 107 -13.90 28.77 -8.75
C ARG A 107 -14.02 28.46 -7.26
N HIS A 108 -13.32 27.44 -6.77
CA HIS A 108 -13.28 27.12 -5.34
C HIS A 108 -12.30 28.00 -4.55
N GLY A 109 -11.65 28.98 -5.20
CA GLY A 109 -10.83 29.99 -4.53
C GLY A 109 -9.70 29.38 -3.71
N ILE A 110 -9.66 29.72 -2.41
CA ILE A 110 -8.63 29.23 -1.47
C ILE A 110 -8.64 27.70 -1.28
N PHE A 111 -9.73 27.03 -1.64
CA PHE A 111 -9.88 25.58 -1.54
C PHE A 111 -9.57 24.85 -2.85
N SER A 112 -9.24 25.56 -3.92
CA SER A 112 -8.95 24.99 -5.25
C SER A 112 -7.92 23.85 -5.22
N GLN A 113 -6.94 23.92 -4.30
CA GLN A 113 -5.91 22.89 -4.12
C GLN A 113 -6.41 21.58 -3.49
N PHE A 114 -7.60 21.56 -2.90
CA PHE A 114 -8.19 20.40 -2.21
C PHE A 114 -9.37 19.78 -2.97
N VAL A 115 -9.72 20.36 -4.13
CA VAL A 115 -10.89 19.97 -4.92
C VAL A 115 -10.51 18.92 -5.97
N GLY A 116 -11.36 17.90 -6.11
CA GLY A 116 -11.18 16.77 -7.03
C GLY A 116 -10.91 15.47 -6.29
N THR A 117 -10.61 14.42 -7.07
CA THR A 117 -10.32 13.09 -6.55
C THR A 117 -9.06 13.11 -5.68
N ASP A 118 -9.14 12.52 -4.48
CA ASP A 118 -7.95 12.33 -3.65
C ASP A 118 -7.30 11.01 -4.00
N THR A 119 -6.33 11.06 -4.90
CA THR A 119 -5.53 9.91 -5.33
C THR A 119 -4.09 10.01 -4.84
N ALA A 120 -3.82 10.85 -3.84
CA ALA A 120 -2.46 11.16 -3.42
C ALA A 120 -1.74 9.95 -2.83
N SER A 121 -2.37 9.19 -1.92
CA SER A 121 -1.81 7.95 -1.38
C SER A 121 -1.59 6.89 -2.46
N LEU A 122 -2.47 6.84 -3.46
CA LEU A 122 -2.38 5.89 -4.56
C LEU A 122 -1.26 6.25 -5.53
N TRP A 123 -1.09 7.53 -5.85
CA TRP A 123 0.05 7.99 -6.66
C TRP A 123 1.38 7.80 -5.91
N ALA A 124 1.39 8.05 -4.60
CA ALA A 124 2.54 7.75 -3.74
C ALA A 124 2.89 6.26 -3.83
N ALA A 125 1.90 5.37 -3.73
CA ALA A 125 2.10 3.93 -3.92
C ALA A 125 2.61 3.58 -5.32
N ALA A 126 1.98 4.09 -6.38
CA ALA A 126 2.35 3.81 -7.76
C ALA A 126 3.80 4.24 -8.07
N THR A 127 4.26 5.33 -7.46
CA THR A 127 5.64 5.82 -7.58
C THR A 127 6.59 5.26 -6.52
N SER A 128 6.12 4.33 -5.67
CA SER A 128 6.91 3.66 -4.62
C SER A 128 7.18 2.19 -4.93
N GLY A 129 6.51 1.62 -5.93
CA GLY A 129 6.70 0.26 -6.42
C GLY A 129 5.49 -0.65 -6.17
N THR A 130 5.51 -1.83 -6.79
CA THR A 130 4.38 -2.78 -6.84
C THR A 130 3.85 -3.15 -5.46
N ASN A 131 4.72 -3.38 -4.48
CA ASN A 131 4.30 -3.69 -3.10
C ASN A 131 3.53 -2.54 -2.45
N ALA A 132 3.93 -1.29 -2.70
CA ALA A 132 3.23 -0.14 -2.16
C ALA A 132 1.81 -0.01 -2.77
N ILE A 133 1.63 -0.39 -4.04
CA ILE A 133 0.30 -0.48 -4.68
C ILE A 133 -0.56 -1.56 -4.00
N ALA A 134 0.02 -2.74 -3.73
CA ALA A 134 -0.66 -3.80 -3.00
C ALA A 134 -1.07 -3.33 -1.58
N ILE A 135 -0.19 -2.61 -0.89
CA ILE A 135 -0.50 -1.99 0.41
C ILE A 135 -1.59 -0.92 0.32
N HIS A 136 -1.67 -0.18 -0.78
CA HIS A 136 -2.79 0.75 -0.98
C HIS A 136 -4.13 0.03 -1.10
N LEU A 137 -4.16 -1.18 -1.69
CA LEU A 137 -5.37 -2.02 -1.70
C LEU A 137 -5.73 -2.47 -0.27
N LEU A 138 -4.75 -2.83 0.56
CA LEU A 138 -4.97 -3.09 1.99
C LEU A 138 -5.55 -1.85 2.70
N ALA A 139 -4.97 -0.67 2.46
CA ALA A 139 -5.46 0.59 3.01
C ALA A 139 -6.92 0.88 2.60
N SER A 140 -7.26 0.60 1.34
CA SER A 140 -8.62 0.74 0.83
C SER A 140 -9.58 -0.24 1.52
N MET A 141 -9.16 -1.49 1.74
CA MET A 141 -9.96 -2.48 2.47
C MET A 141 -10.20 -2.06 3.92
N ILE A 142 -9.16 -1.62 4.63
CA ILE A 142 -9.25 -1.12 6.01
C ILE A 142 -10.18 0.10 6.07
N ALA A 143 -9.99 1.08 5.18
CA ALA A 143 -10.81 2.28 5.13
C ALA A 143 -12.28 2.02 4.76
N GLY A 144 -12.56 0.91 4.06
CA GLY A 144 -13.93 0.50 3.73
C GLY A 144 -14.69 -0.15 4.91
N VAL A 145 -13.98 -0.61 5.94
CA VAL A 145 -14.56 -1.39 7.05
C VAL A 145 -14.54 -0.64 8.38
N PHE A 146 -13.42 0.01 8.69
CA PHE A 146 -13.17 0.63 9.99
C PHE A 146 -13.27 2.15 9.90
N ASP A 147 -13.58 2.80 11.02
CA ASP A 147 -13.46 4.26 11.10
C ASP A 147 -12.00 4.72 11.11
N SER A 148 -11.77 6.04 11.06
CA SER A 148 -10.41 6.59 10.93
C SER A 148 -9.52 6.33 12.17
N ALA A 149 -10.10 6.34 13.37
CA ALA A 149 -9.36 6.11 14.61
C ALA A 149 -8.99 4.62 14.75
N GLU A 150 -9.93 3.74 14.46
CA GLU A 150 -9.75 2.29 14.41
C GLU A 150 -8.70 1.90 13.36
N SER A 151 -8.78 2.49 12.17
CA SER A 151 -7.84 2.23 11.06
C SER A 151 -6.41 2.63 11.43
N THR A 152 -6.23 3.80 12.07
CA THR A 152 -4.92 4.24 12.55
C THR A 152 -4.36 3.31 13.63
N ALA A 153 -5.21 2.87 14.57
CA ALA A 153 -4.81 1.92 15.61
C ALA A 153 -4.45 0.53 15.03
N LEU A 154 -5.21 0.08 14.04
CA LEU A 154 -4.94 -1.18 13.33
C LEU A 154 -3.61 -1.09 12.57
N TRP A 155 -3.33 -0.01 11.84
CA TRP A 155 -2.04 0.15 11.15
C TRP A 155 -0.85 0.06 12.09
N LEU A 156 -0.93 0.67 13.29
CA LEU A 156 0.13 0.54 14.30
C LEU A 156 0.35 -0.93 14.70
N GLN A 157 -0.73 -1.67 14.97
CA GLN A 157 -0.65 -3.10 15.30
C GLN A 157 -0.06 -3.90 14.14
N LEU A 158 -0.48 -3.61 12.89
CA LEU A 158 0.05 -4.27 11.70
C LEU A 158 1.55 -4.07 11.55
N ILE A 159 2.02 -2.84 11.76
CA ILE A 159 3.43 -2.48 11.66
C ILE A 159 4.24 -3.15 12.78
N GLU A 160 3.78 -3.08 14.03
CA GLU A 160 4.47 -3.68 15.17
C GLU A 160 4.59 -5.20 15.02
N ARG A 161 3.49 -5.86 14.64
CA ARG A 161 3.47 -7.31 14.42
C ARG A 161 4.38 -7.71 13.27
N ARG A 162 4.33 -6.98 12.15
CA ARG A 162 5.20 -7.25 10.99
C ARG A 162 6.68 -7.09 11.32
N LYS A 163 7.04 -6.06 12.09
CA LYS A 163 8.42 -5.87 12.57
C LYS A 163 8.87 -7.05 13.43
N ALA A 164 8.03 -7.50 14.36
CA ALA A 164 8.35 -8.64 15.21
C ALA A 164 8.54 -9.96 14.42
N GLU A 165 7.71 -10.20 13.40
CA GLU A 165 7.86 -11.35 12.49
C GLU A 165 9.21 -11.33 11.76
N ILE A 166 9.57 -10.16 11.21
CA ILE A 166 10.84 -9.97 10.53
C ILE A 166 12.00 -10.23 11.49
N GLU A 167 11.98 -9.62 12.69
CA GLU A 167 13.03 -9.82 13.69
C GLU A 167 13.20 -11.31 14.07
N SER A 168 12.12 -12.08 14.08
CA SER A 168 12.15 -13.52 14.40
C SER A 168 12.66 -14.42 13.26
N THR A 169 12.71 -13.90 12.03
CA THR A 169 13.02 -14.70 10.82
C THR A 169 14.25 -14.21 10.05
N ILE A 170 14.73 -12.99 10.31
CA ILE A 170 15.80 -12.35 9.54
C ILE A 170 17.12 -13.12 9.57
N ASP A 171 17.46 -13.79 10.68
CA ASP A 171 18.66 -14.62 10.80
C ASP A 171 18.63 -15.87 9.89
N LYS A 172 17.45 -16.21 9.35
CA LYS A 172 17.27 -17.34 8.42
C LYS A 172 17.33 -16.91 6.95
N GLU A 173 17.37 -15.61 6.66
CA GLU A 173 17.46 -15.09 5.30
C GLU A 173 18.87 -15.30 4.76
N THR A 174 18.99 -16.06 3.68
CA THR A 174 20.29 -16.41 3.07
C THR A 174 20.74 -15.36 2.06
N ASP A 175 19.82 -14.56 1.53
CA ASP A 175 20.14 -13.42 0.69
C ASP A 175 20.53 -12.21 1.56
N THR A 176 21.83 -11.95 1.63
CA THR A 176 22.40 -10.83 2.40
C THR A 176 21.84 -9.46 2.01
N VAL A 177 21.54 -9.21 0.73
CA VAL A 177 21.01 -7.93 0.27
C VAL A 177 19.58 -7.78 0.75
N LYS A 178 18.77 -8.83 0.62
CA LYS A 178 17.40 -8.86 1.11
C LYS A 178 17.34 -8.75 2.63
N ALA A 179 18.24 -9.40 3.36
CA ALA A 179 18.35 -9.29 4.81
C ALA A 179 18.65 -7.84 5.24
N ILE A 180 19.60 -7.16 4.59
CA ILE A 180 19.91 -5.75 4.88
C ILE A 180 18.69 -4.85 4.58
N ALA A 181 18.07 -4.98 3.41
CA ALA A 181 16.90 -4.18 3.04
C ALA A 181 15.75 -4.35 4.03
N THR A 182 15.47 -5.60 4.41
CA THR A 182 14.45 -5.97 5.40
C THR A 182 14.78 -5.39 6.78
N ALA A 183 16.04 -5.41 7.21
CA ALA A 183 16.45 -4.82 8.47
C ALA A 183 16.33 -3.28 8.49
N LEU A 184 16.63 -2.62 7.36
CA LEU A 184 16.43 -1.17 7.23
C LEU A 184 14.95 -0.78 7.25
N ALA A 185 14.07 -1.63 6.70
CA ALA A 185 12.63 -1.43 6.73
C ALA A 185 12.06 -1.50 8.16
N THR A 186 12.56 -2.41 9.02
CA THR A 186 12.09 -2.50 10.42
C THR A 186 12.52 -1.31 11.29
N GLN A 187 13.64 -0.66 10.95
CA GLN A 187 14.10 0.54 11.62
C GLN A 187 13.27 1.79 11.29
N GLN A 188 12.44 1.75 10.25
CA GLN A 188 11.61 2.91 9.89
C GLN A 188 10.56 3.18 10.96
N GLU A 189 10.51 4.42 11.44
CA GLU A 189 9.48 4.87 12.37
C GLU A 189 8.23 5.33 11.63
N PHE A 190 7.08 5.10 12.25
CA PHE A 190 5.77 5.53 11.77
C PHE A 190 5.09 6.31 12.87
N THR A 191 4.74 7.56 12.57
CA THR A 191 3.94 8.41 13.44
C THR A 191 2.45 8.17 13.22
N ARG A 192 1.63 8.48 14.23
CA ARG A 192 0.17 8.41 14.08
C ARG A 192 -0.33 9.33 12.98
N ASP A 193 0.27 10.50 12.82
CA ASP A 193 -0.12 11.49 11.80
C ASP A 193 0.20 11.01 10.39
N GLU A 194 1.34 10.33 10.18
CA GLU A 194 1.66 9.66 8.90
C GLU A 194 0.61 8.63 8.51
N LEU A 195 0.18 7.80 9.46
CA LEU A 195 -0.80 6.74 9.23
C LEU A 195 -2.21 7.29 9.06
N ALA A 196 -2.57 8.33 9.81
CA ALA A 196 -3.85 9.03 9.66
C ALA A 196 -3.95 9.73 8.30
N ALA A 197 -2.87 10.36 7.83
CA ALA A 197 -2.83 10.95 6.49
C ALA A 197 -2.96 9.90 5.39
N TRP A 198 -2.31 8.75 5.56
CA TRP A 198 -2.40 7.60 4.66
C TRP A 198 -3.84 7.04 4.58
N ASP A 199 -4.46 6.77 5.74
CA ASP A 199 -5.86 6.33 5.83
C ASP A 199 -6.82 7.36 5.22
N ASN A 200 -6.67 8.64 5.54
CA ASN A 200 -7.56 9.69 5.04
C ASN A 200 -7.55 9.77 3.52
N SER A 201 -6.36 9.77 2.89
CA SER A 201 -6.26 9.80 1.42
C SER A 201 -6.84 8.53 0.80
N ALA A 202 -6.55 7.33 1.34
CA ALA A 202 -7.13 6.07 0.86
C ALA A 202 -8.67 6.00 1.03
N ARG A 203 -9.18 6.54 2.13
CA ARG A 203 -10.61 6.65 2.44
C ARG A 203 -11.32 7.63 1.52
N SER A 204 -10.69 8.78 1.25
CA SER A 204 -11.21 9.74 0.29
C SER A 204 -11.26 9.13 -1.11
N TRP A 205 -10.21 8.41 -1.52
CA TRP A 205 -10.19 7.64 -2.77
C TRP A 205 -11.34 6.63 -2.86
N ILE A 206 -11.51 5.76 -1.86
CA ILE A 206 -12.52 4.70 -1.95
C ILE A 206 -13.94 5.27 -1.98
N ASN A 207 -14.19 6.38 -1.27
CA ASN A 207 -15.47 7.08 -1.33
C ASN A 207 -15.76 7.63 -2.73
N THR A 208 -14.78 8.25 -3.37
CA THR A 208 -14.88 8.69 -4.78
C THR A 208 -15.12 7.50 -5.71
N ALA A 209 -14.34 6.43 -5.58
CA ALA A 209 -14.47 5.26 -6.44
C ALA A 209 -15.83 4.57 -6.28
N HIS A 210 -16.34 4.47 -5.06
CA HIS A 210 -17.67 3.93 -4.78
C HIS A 210 -18.78 4.78 -5.37
N ALA A 211 -18.66 6.11 -5.32
CA ALA A 211 -19.63 7.01 -5.95
C ALA A 211 -19.60 6.89 -7.48
N ALA A 212 -18.41 6.94 -8.08
CA ALA A 212 -18.23 6.88 -9.53
C ALA A 212 -18.63 5.52 -10.14
N MET A 213 -18.54 4.45 -9.36
CA MET A 213 -18.83 3.07 -9.79
C MET A 213 -20.05 2.48 -9.07
N ALA A 214 -20.98 3.31 -8.59
CA ALA A 214 -22.09 2.87 -7.75
C ALA A 214 -22.94 1.76 -8.40
N GLU A 215 -23.25 1.88 -9.69
CA GLU A 215 -24.02 0.87 -10.42
C GLU A 215 -23.27 -0.47 -10.52
N GLN A 216 -22.01 -0.45 -10.95
CA GLN A 216 -21.20 -1.66 -11.09
C GLN A 216 -20.94 -2.32 -9.73
N ARG A 217 -20.75 -1.50 -8.68
CA ARG A 217 -20.60 -1.98 -7.31
C ARG A 217 -21.87 -2.66 -6.81
N ASN A 218 -23.04 -2.06 -7.04
CA ASN A 218 -24.30 -2.66 -6.62
C ASN A 218 -24.55 -4.00 -7.32
N VAL A 219 -24.25 -4.08 -8.62
CA VAL A 219 -24.32 -5.35 -9.37
C VAL A 219 -23.34 -6.38 -8.79
N ALA A 220 -22.09 -6.00 -8.52
CA ALA A 220 -21.11 -6.91 -7.93
C ALA A 220 -21.53 -7.43 -6.56
N LEU A 221 -22.11 -6.56 -5.71
CA LEU A 221 -22.60 -6.94 -4.38
C LEU A 221 -23.76 -7.93 -4.43
N LEU A 222 -24.67 -7.80 -5.40
CA LEU A 222 -25.77 -8.75 -5.60
C LEU A 222 -25.26 -10.18 -5.87
N TYR A 223 -24.10 -10.32 -6.52
CA TYR A 223 -23.47 -11.62 -6.77
C TYR A 223 -22.59 -12.11 -5.63
N SER A 224 -22.26 -11.27 -4.64
CA SER A 224 -21.48 -11.66 -3.46
C SER A 224 -22.30 -12.01 -2.22
N ASP A 225 -23.60 -11.65 -2.19
CA ASP A 225 -24.49 -11.82 -1.02
C ASP A 225 -25.05 -13.25 -0.82
N GLU A 226 -24.57 -14.26 -1.55
CA GLU A 226 -25.12 -15.63 -1.47
C GLU A 226 -24.50 -16.53 -0.39
N ALA A 227 -23.55 -16.06 0.42
CA ALA A 227 -23.01 -16.88 1.50
C ALA A 227 -22.69 -16.04 2.73
N GLY A 228 -23.55 -16.11 3.76
CA GLY A 228 -23.28 -15.60 5.11
C GLY A 228 -22.15 -16.33 5.84
N MET A 229 -21.08 -16.68 5.12
CA MET A 229 -19.89 -17.32 5.63
C MET A 229 -18.92 -16.24 6.14
N PRO A 230 -18.37 -16.40 7.35
CA PRO A 230 -17.35 -15.50 7.84
C PRO A 230 -16.12 -15.54 6.91
N VAL A 231 -15.61 -14.36 6.53
CA VAL A 231 -14.43 -14.19 5.65
C VAL A 231 -13.20 -14.87 6.26
N ASN A 232 -13.10 -14.91 7.59
CA ASN A 232 -12.17 -15.75 8.34
C ASN A 232 -12.71 -16.01 9.75
N SER A 233 -12.14 -17.00 10.45
CA SER A 233 -12.45 -17.34 11.85
C SER A 233 -11.36 -16.91 12.84
N SER A 234 -10.36 -16.13 12.39
CA SER A 234 -9.25 -15.69 13.25
C SER A 234 -9.74 -14.66 14.27
N THR A 235 -9.38 -14.87 15.53
CA THR A 235 -9.62 -13.90 16.60
C THR A 235 -8.49 -12.88 16.76
N ASP A 236 -7.36 -13.08 16.08
CA ASP A 236 -6.24 -12.14 16.04
C ASP A 236 -6.47 -11.11 14.92
N PRO A 237 -6.56 -9.80 15.22
CA PRO A 237 -6.85 -8.77 14.22
C PRO A 237 -5.82 -8.70 13.09
N TYR A 238 -4.54 -8.97 13.38
CA TYR A 238 -3.49 -8.96 12.36
C TYR A 238 -3.66 -10.11 11.38
N ASP A 239 -3.72 -11.34 11.90
CA ASP A 239 -3.86 -12.55 11.07
C ASP A 239 -5.15 -12.50 10.27
N SER A 240 -6.24 -12.01 10.87
CA SER A 240 -7.53 -11.82 10.22
C SER A 240 -7.44 -10.86 9.04
N VAL A 241 -6.89 -9.65 9.25
CA VAL A 241 -6.82 -8.61 8.20
C VAL A 241 -5.85 -9.00 7.09
N ILE A 242 -4.67 -9.52 7.42
CA ILE A 242 -3.66 -9.93 6.43
C ILE A 242 -4.17 -11.11 5.61
N THR A 243 -4.83 -12.10 6.23
CA THR A 243 -5.41 -13.24 5.50
C THR A 243 -6.53 -12.79 4.57
N ALA A 244 -7.49 -12.01 5.08
CA ALA A 244 -8.60 -11.50 4.27
C ALA A 244 -8.10 -10.68 3.07
N TRP A 245 -7.07 -9.85 3.27
CA TRP A 245 -6.46 -9.07 2.19
C TRP A 245 -5.79 -9.95 1.13
N LYS A 246 -5.00 -10.94 1.54
CA LYS A 246 -4.33 -11.87 0.61
C LYS A 246 -5.34 -12.71 -0.18
N ASP A 247 -6.39 -13.17 0.49
CA ASP A 247 -7.47 -13.93 -0.15
C ASP A 247 -8.22 -13.06 -1.16
N ALA A 248 -8.62 -11.84 -0.77
CA ALA A 248 -9.27 -10.89 -1.66
C ALA A 248 -8.41 -10.57 -2.90
N MET A 249 -7.11 -10.35 -2.72
CA MET A 249 -6.19 -10.09 -3.84
C MET A 249 -6.07 -11.30 -4.78
N SER A 250 -5.88 -12.49 -4.24
CA SER A 250 -5.74 -13.72 -5.04
C SER A 250 -7.03 -14.05 -5.80
N SER A 251 -8.17 -13.85 -5.13
CA SER A 251 -9.49 -14.01 -5.72
C SER A 251 -9.73 -13.04 -6.86
N MET A 252 -9.48 -11.74 -6.64
CA MET A 252 -9.67 -10.74 -7.68
C MET A 252 -8.73 -10.95 -8.88
N ASP A 253 -7.48 -11.34 -8.66
CA ASP A 253 -6.55 -11.68 -9.76
C ASP A 253 -7.09 -12.86 -10.59
N SER A 254 -7.58 -13.90 -9.93
CA SER A 254 -8.20 -15.06 -10.59
C SER A 254 -9.48 -14.66 -11.36
N LEU A 255 -10.29 -13.76 -10.80
CA LEU A 255 -11.53 -13.29 -11.44
C LEU A 255 -11.23 -12.52 -12.73
N ILE A 256 -10.19 -11.69 -12.73
CA ILE A 256 -9.74 -10.95 -13.92
C ILE A 256 -9.32 -11.90 -15.04
N GLN A 257 -8.76 -13.06 -14.68
CA GLN A 257 -8.41 -14.11 -15.65
C GLN A 257 -9.61 -14.97 -16.08
N GLY A 258 -10.81 -14.72 -15.55
CA GLY A 258 -11.99 -15.55 -15.82
C GLY A 258 -11.95 -16.92 -15.13
N ILE A 259 -11.08 -17.10 -14.13
CA ILE A 259 -10.99 -18.33 -13.35
C ILE A 259 -12.10 -18.28 -12.28
N PRO A 260 -12.97 -19.31 -12.21
CA PRO A 260 -14.00 -19.39 -11.19
C PRO A 260 -13.40 -19.35 -9.79
N GLN A 261 -13.97 -18.50 -8.93
CA GLN A 261 -13.57 -18.43 -7.53
C GLN A 261 -13.91 -19.75 -6.84
N ARG A 262 -12.91 -20.44 -6.30
CA ARG A 262 -13.19 -21.50 -5.33
C ARG A 262 -13.67 -20.81 -4.06
N VAL A 263 -14.93 -21.03 -3.67
CA VAL A 263 -15.35 -20.78 -2.30
C VAL A 263 -14.49 -21.70 -1.44
N SER A 264 -13.42 -21.16 -0.86
CA SER A 264 -12.59 -21.90 0.06
C SER A 264 -13.45 -22.13 1.30
N ALA A 265 -14.10 -23.28 1.35
CA ALA A 265 -14.73 -23.77 2.55
C ALA A 265 -13.68 -23.74 3.65
N GLY A 266 -13.99 -23.07 4.76
CA GLY A 266 -13.14 -23.06 5.95
C GLY A 266 -12.69 -24.49 6.28
N GLN A 267 -11.38 -24.69 6.26
CA GLN A 267 -10.67 -25.86 6.76
C GLN A 267 -9.37 -25.29 7.32
N SER A 268 -8.95 -25.50 8.56
CA SER A 268 -9.39 -26.39 9.64
C SER A 268 -8.68 -25.91 10.91
#